data_AF-A0A661D4Y0-F1
#
_entry.id   AF-A0A661D4Y0-F1
#
_cell.length_a   1.000
_cell.length_b   1.000
_cell.length_c   1.000
_cell.angle_alpha   90.00
_cell.angle_beta   90.00
_cell.angle_gamma   90.00
#
_symmetry.space_group_name_H-M   'P 1'
#
loop_
_entity.id
_entity.type
_entity.pdbx_description
1 polymer ?
#
loop_
_entity_poly.entity_id
_entity_poly.type
_entity_poly.pdbx_seq_one_letter_code
_entity_poly.pdbx_strand_id
1 'polypeptide(L)'
;YATFRIAETIRIILFISLSIIIFDFYPITALMIILLALLNDLPILTIAYDNTKTSDKPVRWNMKELFTVASILGITGVISSFLLFFLLRENGFDENTIQTLIFLKLLIAGHSTIFVTRNNSWFWIKPWPSPLLIGAIFSTEIIGTLIAVNGVWITAISWQYVFYIWAYALVWFFFNDAVKIGVYKLLDNRKLVYNKNLI
;
A
#
# COMPACT_ATOMS: atom_id res chain seq x y z
N TYR A 1 -9.40 7.50 -3.03
CA TYR A 1 -8.32 8.45 -2.66
C TYR A 1 -8.11 8.58 -1.15
N ALA A 2 -9.09 9.09 -0.38
CA ALA A 2 -8.88 9.37 1.05
C ALA A 2 -8.49 8.14 1.89
N THR A 3 -9.17 7.00 1.68
CA THR A 3 -8.84 5.72 2.34
C THR A 3 -7.40 5.27 2.06
N PHE A 4 -6.95 5.39 0.80
CA PHE A 4 -5.57 5.12 0.39
C PHE A 4 -4.58 6.00 1.15
N ARG A 5 -4.77 7.32 1.11
CA ARG A 5 -3.84 8.27 1.75
C ARG A 5 -3.66 7.99 3.23
N ILE A 6 -4.77 7.75 3.94
CA ILE A 6 -4.72 7.47 5.38
C ILE A 6 -4.07 6.10 5.65
N ALA A 7 -4.38 5.07 4.85
CA ALA A 7 -3.75 3.76 5.00
C ALA A 7 -2.23 3.83 4.78
N GLU A 8 -1.79 4.61 3.78
CA GLU A 8 -0.37 4.76 3.45
C GLU A 8 0.39 5.52 4.53
N THR A 9 -0.18 6.61 5.06
CA THR A 9 0.46 7.35 6.14
C THR A 9 0.57 6.51 7.40
N ILE A 10 -0.50 5.79 7.78
CA ILE A 10 -0.47 4.86 8.91
C ILE A 10 0.64 3.82 8.71
N ARG A 11 0.73 3.22 7.51
CA ARG A 11 1.74 2.21 7.21
C ARG A 11 3.15 2.76 7.35
N ILE A 12 3.47 3.84 6.66
CA ILE A 12 4.83 4.40 6.61
C ILE A 12 5.22 4.92 7.99
N ILE A 13 4.37 5.72 8.64
CA ILE A 13 4.71 6.36 9.91
C ILE A 13 4.87 5.31 11.01
N LEU A 14 3.91 4.38 11.17
CA LEU A 14 4.00 3.38 12.22
C LEU A 14 5.15 2.40 11.98
N PHE A 15 5.38 1.99 10.73
CA PHE A 15 6.48 1.08 10.44
C PHE A 15 7.84 1.73 10.72
N ILE A 16 8.07 2.97 10.25
CA ILE A 16 9.33 3.68 10.49
C ILE A 16 9.52 3.96 11.99
N SER A 17 8.50 4.51 12.67
CA SER A 17 8.64 4.90 14.07
C SER A 17 8.89 3.69 14.99
N LEU A 18 8.13 2.61 14.81
CA LEU A 18 8.30 1.38 15.59
C LEU A 18 9.62 0.69 15.26
N SER A 19 10.09 0.74 14.00
CA SER A 19 11.40 0.20 13.64
C SER A 19 12.54 0.89 14.39
N ILE A 20 12.50 2.23 14.45
CA ILE A 20 13.52 3.03 15.14
C ILE A 20 13.43 2.80 16.66
N ILE A 21 12.24 2.91 17.25
CA ILE A 21 12.08 2.88 18.72
C ILE A 21 12.40 1.49 19.30
N ILE A 22 12.00 0.42 18.61
CA ILE A 22 12.09 -0.94 19.15
C ILE A 22 13.38 -1.65 18.72
N PHE A 23 13.85 -1.40 17.49
CA PHE A 23 14.95 -2.17 16.90
C PHE A 23 16.22 -1.36 16.65
N ASP A 24 16.21 -0.06 16.98
CA ASP A 24 17.28 0.90 16.67
C ASP A 24 17.71 0.85 15.19
N PHE A 25 16.74 0.55 14.32
CA PHE A 25 16.96 0.33 12.91
C PHE A 25 16.20 1.37 12.10
N TYR A 26 16.92 2.02 11.18
CA TYR A 26 16.34 2.95 10.22
C TYR A 26 15.94 2.16 8.96
N PRO A 27 14.64 1.85 8.74
CA PRO A 27 14.24 0.94 7.67
C PRO A 27 14.29 1.56 6.28
N ILE A 28 14.35 2.89 6.20
CA ILE A 28 14.40 3.66 4.96
C ILE A 28 15.21 4.92 5.24
N THR A 29 16.10 5.29 4.32
CA THR A 29 16.88 6.53 4.42
C THR A 29 16.05 7.74 3.97
N ALA A 30 16.47 8.95 4.36
CA ALA A 30 15.82 10.19 3.91
C ALA A 30 15.73 10.29 2.38
N LEU A 31 16.78 9.84 1.68
CA LEU A 31 16.80 9.84 0.21
C LEU A 31 15.76 8.87 -0.37
N MET A 32 15.64 7.66 0.19
CA MET A 32 14.63 6.69 -0.24
C MET A 32 13.21 7.22 0.00
N ILE A 33 12.96 7.98 1.08
CA ILE A 33 11.66 8.64 1.31
C ILE A 33 11.36 9.66 0.20
N ILE A 34 12.35 10.46 -0.22
CA ILE A 34 12.21 11.41 -1.33
C ILE A 34 11.93 10.66 -2.64
N LEU A 35 12.64 9.57 -2.91
CA LEU A 35 12.41 8.73 -4.09
C LEU A 35 10.99 8.13 -4.07
N LEU A 36 10.54 7.60 -2.93
CA LEU A 36 9.17 7.10 -2.78
C LEU A 36 8.14 8.20 -3.04
N ALA A 37 8.35 9.40 -2.50
CA ALA A 37 7.44 10.52 -2.71
C ALA A 37 7.35 10.88 -4.21
N LEU A 38 8.51 11.04 -4.87
CA LEU A 38 8.59 11.38 -6.29
C LEU A 38 7.92 10.33 -7.18
N LEU A 39 8.20 9.04 -6.92
CA LEU A 39 7.63 7.94 -7.70
C LEU A 39 6.12 7.77 -7.47
N ASN A 40 5.63 8.08 -6.28
CA ASN A 40 4.21 7.98 -5.96
C ASN A 40 3.39 9.13 -6.56
N ASP A 41 3.98 10.31 -6.76
CA ASP A 41 3.26 11.51 -7.22
C ASP A 41 2.63 11.32 -8.61
N LEU A 42 3.28 10.61 -9.53
CA LEU A 42 2.74 10.38 -10.87
C LEU A 42 1.42 9.57 -10.82
N PRO A 43 1.36 8.38 -10.19
CA PRO A 43 0.10 7.67 -9.96
C PRO A 43 -0.96 8.51 -9.27
N ILE A 44 -0.59 9.29 -8.26
CA ILE A 44 -1.51 10.18 -7.54
C ILE A 44 -2.22 11.16 -8.49
N LEU A 45 -1.47 11.79 -9.41
CA LEU A 45 -2.05 12.71 -10.39
C LEU A 45 -3.03 11.98 -11.31
N THR A 46 -2.70 10.76 -11.73
CA THR A 46 -3.57 9.97 -12.61
C THR A 46 -4.86 9.47 -11.96
N ILE A 47 -4.94 9.42 -10.63
CA ILE A 47 -6.19 9.10 -9.91
C ILE A 47 -7.31 10.09 -10.28
N ALA A 48 -6.98 11.35 -10.59
CA ALA A 48 -7.97 12.35 -11.02
C ALA A 48 -8.65 11.99 -12.36
N TYR A 49 -8.00 11.15 -13.18
CA TYR A 49 -8.48 10.67 -14.48
C TYR A 49 -8.89 9.19 -14.43
N ASP A 50 -9.07 8.63 -13.23
CA ASP A 50 -9.44 7.24 -13.05
C ASP A 50 -10.96 7.03 -13.18
N ASN A 51 -11.35 5.84 -13.67
CA ASN A 51 -12.75 5.46 -13.83
C ASN A 51 -13.31 5.04 -12.48
N THR A 52 -14.00 5.96 -11.79
CA THR A 52 -14.66 5.68 -10.51
C THR A 52 -16.17 5.86 -10.63
N LYS A 53 -16.93 5.17 -9.76
CA LYS A 53 -18.40 5.32 -9.75
C LYS A 53 -18.74 6.75 -9.33
N THR A 54 -19.36 7.50 -10.23
CA THR A 54 -19.93 8.81 -9.93
C THR A 54 -21.28 8.63 -9.23
N SER A 55 -21.60 9.52 -8.30
CA SER A 55 -22.91 9.58 -7.66
C SER A 55 -23.63 10.83 -8.13
N ASP A 56 -24.86 10.67 -8.61
CA ASP A 56 -25.70 11.79 -9.08
C ASP A 56 -26.20 12.68 -7.93
N LYS A 57 -26.03 12.23 -6.68
CA LYS A 57 -26.39 12.97 -5.46
C LYS A 57 -25.15 13.28 -4.61
N PRO A 58 -25.17 14.37 -3.82
CA PRO A 58 -24.09 14.69 -2.90
C PRO A 58 -23.81 13.52 -1.95
N VAL A 59 -22.60 12.95 -2.05
CA VAL A 59 -22.20 11.82 -1.22
C VAL A 59 -21.92 12.30 0.19
N ARG A 60 -22.65 11.78 1.18
CA ARG A 60 -22.31 11.96 2.59
C ARG A 60 -21.19 10.99 2.97
N TRP A 61 -20.07 11.54 3.44
CA TRP A 61 -18.92 10.75 3.81
C TRP A 61 -19.17 10.04 5.14
N ASN A 62 -19.10 8.70 5.15
CA ASN A 62 -19.12 7.93 6.37
C ASN A 62 -17.70 7.87 6.96
N MET A 63 -17.34 8.86 7.77
CA MET A 63 -16.00 8.97 8.35
C MET A 63 -15.62 7.74 9.18
N LYS A 64 -16.58 7.12 9.89
CA LYS A 64 -16.34 5.92 10.69
C LYS A 64 -15.91 4.74 9.83
N GLU A 65 -16.63 4.49 8.73
CA GLU A 65 -16.27 3.45 7.76
C GLU A 65 -14.91 3.73 7.11
N LEU A 66 -14.69 4.96 6.65
CA LEU A 66 -13.45 5.37 6.00
C LEU A 66 -12.23 5.17 6.90
N PHE A 67 -12.27 5.67 8.14
CA PHE A 67 -11.17 5.50 9.09
C PHE A 67 -10.98 4.04 9.49
N THR A 68 -12.07 3.26 9.65
CA THR A 68 -11.95 1.84 10.01
C THR A 68 -11.22 1.06 8.93
N VAL A 69 -11.64 1.21 7.67
CA VAL A 69 -11.02 0.51 6.54
C VAL A 69 -9.57 0.97 6.35
N ALA A 70 -9.30 2.28 6.40
CA ALA A 70 -7.95 2.81 6.22
C ALA A 70 -7.00 2.34 7.32
N SER A 71 -7.43 2.35 8.59
CA SER A 71 -6.61 1.87 9.71
C SER A 71 -6.31 0.38 9.62
N ILE A 72 -7.30 -0.45 9.28
CA ILE A 72 -7.08 -1.90 9.15
C ILE A 72 -6.10 -2.21 8.01
N LEU A 73 -6.25 -1.56 6.85
CA LEU A 73 -5.31 -1.72 5.73
C LEU A 73 -3.90 -1.19 6.07
N GLY A 74 -3.82 -0.07 6.80
CA GLY A 74 -2.56 0.48 7.29
C GLY A 74 -1.84 -0.50 8.21
N ILE A 75 -2.53 -0.99 9.26
CA ILE A 75 -2.01 -1.96 10.24
C ILE A 75 -1.61 -3.27 9.56
N THR A 76 -2.43 -3.79 8.64
CA THR A 76 -2.08 -4.99 7.85
C THR A 76 -0.80 -4.77 7.05
N GLY A 77 -0.64 -3.57 6.47
CA GLY A 77 0.59 -3.16 5.80
C GLY A 77 1.81 -3.11 6.73
N VAL A 78 1.64 -2.65 7.97
CA VAL A 78 2.70 -2.62 9.00
C VAL A 78 3.12 -4.04 9.38
N ILE A 79 2.16 -4.93 9.61
CA ILE A 79 2.42 -6.35 9.91
C ILE A 79 3.21 -6.98 8.76
N SER A 80 2.79 -6.74 7.52
CA SER A 80 3.52 -7.18 6.32
C SER A 80 4.93 -6.61 6.24
N SER A 81 5.15 -5.34 6.61
CA SER A 81 6.50 -4.76 6.62
C SER A 81 7.39 -5.41 7.68
N PHE A 82 6.88 -5.60 8.90
CA PHE A 82 7.65 -6.25 9.97
C PHE A 82 7.93 -7.71 9.68
N LEU A 83 6.97 -8.45 9.12
CA LEU A 83 7.19 -9.83 8.70
C LEU A 83 8.37 -9.91 7.70
N LEU A 84 8.39 -9.04 6.69
CA LEU A 84 9.51 -8.99 5.75
C LEU A 84 10.82 -8.62 6.45
N PHE A 85 10.80 -7.61 7.33
CA PHE A 85 11.98 -7.19 8.09
C PHE A 85 12.58 -8.34 8.90
N PHE A 86 11.75 -9.10 9.63
CA PHE A 86 12.21 -10.25 10.40
C PHE A 86 12.76 -11.36 9.51
N LEU A 87 12.08 -11.70 8.42
CA LEU A 87 12.56 -12.70 7.47
C LEU A 87 13.94 -12.31 6.92
N LEU A 88 14.14 -11.06 6.53
CA LEU A 88 15.44 -10.62 6.02
C LEU A 88 16.51 -10.61 7.11
N ARG A 89 16.18 -10.18 8.33
CA ARG A 89 17.13 -10.17 9.45
C ARG A 89 17.57 -11.58 9.84
N GLU A 90 16.65 -12.54 9.91
CA GLU A 90 16.96 -13.95 10.23
C GLU A 90 17.80 -14.62 9.14
N ASN A 91 17.63 -14.24 7.87
CA ASN A 91 18.46 -14.73 6.78
C ASN A 91 19.84 -14.03 6.68
N GLY A 92 20.18 -13.15 7.63
CA GLY A 92 21.52 -12.55 7.73
C GLY A 92 21.82 -11.50 6.68
N PHE A 93 20.81 -10.85 6.10
CA PHE A 93 21.01 -9.74 5.16
C PHE A 93 21.63 -8.53 5.86
N ASP A 94 22.50 -7.80 5.15
CA ASP A 94 23.03 -6.54 5.64
C ASP A 94 21.94 -5.45 5.70
N GLU A 95 22.11 -4.51 6.61
CA GLU A 95 21.13 -3.45 6.86
C GLU A 95 20.81 -2.60 5.63
N ASN A 96 21.79 -2.30 4.78
CA ASN A 96 21.58 -1.46 3.60
C ASN A 96 20.79 -2.20 2.51
N THR A 97 21.03 -3.50 2.36
CA THR A 97 20.21 -4.38 1.51
C THR A 97 18.79 -4.49 2.05
N ILE A 98 18.61 -4.65 3.37
CA ILE A 98 17.28 -4.66 3.99
C ILE A 98 16.54 -3.35 3.69
N GLN A 99 17.18 -2.20 3.84
CA GLN A 99 16.59 -0.89 3.51
C GLN A 99 16.14 -0.82 2.05
N THR A 100 16.94 -1.33 1.12
CA THR A 100 16.60 -1.33 -0.32
C THR A 100 15.42 -2.26 -0.62
N LEU A 101 15.39 -3.43 -0.01
CA LEU A 101 14.27 -4.38 -0.16
C LEU A 101 12.97 -3.83 0.44
N ILE A 102 13.05 -3.16 1.59
CA ILE A 102 11.93 -2.47 2.22
C ILE A 102 11.45 -1.31 1.34
N PHE A 103 12.36 -0.50 0.78
CA PHE A 103 12.04 0.57 -0.16
C PHE A 103 11.23 0.04 -1.34
N LEU A 104 11.73 -1.02 -2.00
CA LEU A 104 11.04 -1.64 -3.13
C LEU A 104 9.67 -2.20 -2.73
N LYS A 105 9.58 -2.86 -1.57
CA LYS A 105 8.32 -3.37 -1.03
C LYS A 105 7.31 -2.26 -0.81
N LEU A 106 7.74 -1.13 -0.23
CA LEU A 106 6.84 -0.01 0.07
C LEU A 106 6.36 0.71 -1.18
N LEU A 107 7.20 0.82 -2.21
CA LEU A 107 6.80 1.32 -3.51
C LEU A 107 5.67 0.46 -4.11
N ILE A 108 5.89 -0.85 -4.23
CA ILE A 108 4.92 -1.78 -4.83
C ILE A 108 3.64 -1.88 -3.98
N ALA A 109 3.78 -1.95 -2.65
CA ALA A 109 2.65 -2.01 -1.74
C ALA A 109 1.80 -0.72 -1.75
N GLY A 110 2.45 0.44 -1.91
CA GLY A 110 1.78 1.72 -2.04
C GLY A 110 0.85 1.74 -3.26
N HIS A 111 1.38 1.42 -4.43
CA HIS A 111 0.58 1.34 -5.66
C HIS A 111 -0.48 0.24 -5.61
N SER A 112 -0.15 -0.93 -5.05
CA SER A 112 -1.12 -2.01 -4.81
C SER A 112 -2.31 -1.52 -3.97
N THR A 113 -2.07 -0.66 -2.98
CA THR A 113 -3.12 -0.09 -2.13
C THR A 113 -4.04 0.86 -2.90
N ILE A 114 -3.54 1.54 -3.93
CA ILE A 114 -4.38 2.35 -4.84
C ILE A 114 -5.43 1.44 -5.49
N PHE A 115 -5.03 0.28 -6.03
CA PHE A 115 -5.96 -0.67 -6.63
C PHE A 115 -6.96 -1.24 -5.63
N VAL A 116 -6.50 -1.64 -4.44
CA VAL A 116 -7.36 -2.18 -3.37
C VAL A 116 -8.44 -1.16 -2.97
N THR A 117 -8.08 0.12 -2.86
CA THR A 117 -8.98 1.16 -2.34
C THR A 117 -9.77 1.92 -3.41
N ARG A 118 -9.58 1.62 -4.70
CA ARG A 118 -10.35 2.23 -5.80
C ARG A 118 -11.83 1.86 -5.73
N ASN A 119 -12.15 0.65 -5.28
CA ASN A 119 -13.50 0.11 -5.22
C ASN A 119 -13.77 -0.56 -3.87
N ASN A 120 -15.02 -0.46 -3.40
CA ASN A 120 -15.49 -1.16 -2.20
C ASN A 120 -15.71 -2.67 -2.47
N SER A 121 -15.79 -3.06 -3.73
CA SER A 121 -15.81 -4.46 -4.19
C SER A 121 -14.40 -4.97 -4.49
N TRP A 122 -14.25 -6.25 -4.84
CA TRP A 122 -12.96 -6.84 -5.23
C TRP A 122 -12.29 -6.01 -6.34
N PHE A 123 -10.96 -5.96 -6.34
CA PHE A 123 -10.22 -5.07 -7.26
C PHE A 123 -10.47 -5.35 -8.76
N TRP A 124 -10.79 -6.60 -9.10
CA TRP A 124 -11.11 -7.07 -10.47
C TRP A 124 -12.57 -6.85 -10.87
N ILE A 125 -13.41 -6.27 -10.00
CA ILE A 125 -14.80 -5.93 -10.34
C ILE A 125 -14.84 -4.51 -10.90
N LYS A 126 -15.63 -4.33 -11.98
CA LYS A 126 -15.88 -3.02 -12.59
C LYS A 126 -16.25 -1.95 -11.53
N PRO A 127 -15.80 -0.70 -11.69
CA PRO A 127 -15.10 -0.16 -12.86
C PRO A 127 -13.61 -0.54 -12.90
N TRP A 128 -13.11 -0.80 -14.12
CA TRP A 128 -11.70 -1.10 -14.37
C TRP A 128 -10.85 0.17 -14.26
N PRO A 129 -9.59 0.08 -13.79
CA PRO A 129 -8.72 1.25 -13.70
C PRO A 129 -8.48 1.85 -15.08
N SER A 130 -8.33 3.17 -15.16
CA SER A 130 -8.01 3.81 -16.43
C SER A 130 -6.65 3.34 -16.96
N PRO A 131 -6.46 3.21 -18.29
CA PRO A 131 -5.16 2.85 -18.86
C PRO A 131 -4.04 3.82 -18.45
N LEU A 132 -4.39 5.09 -18.22
CA LEU A 132 -3.46 6.10 -17.74
C LEU A 132 -2.96 5.79 -16.32
N LEU A 133 -3.86 5.39 -15.40
CA LEU A 133 -3.49 4.99 -14.04
C LEU A 133 -2.61 3.75 -14.05
N ILE A 134 -2.97 2.74 -14.85
CA ILE A 134 -2.19 1.52 -15.03
C ILE A 134 -0.79 1.87 -15.53
N GLY A 135 -0.70 2.66 -16.61
CA GLY A 135 0.56 3.07 -17.21
C GLY A 135 1.45 3.84 -16.23
N ALA A 136 0.89 4.76 -15.44
CA ALA A 136 1.63 5.50 -14.44
C ALA A 136 2.21 4.59 -13.35
N ILE A 137 1.39 3.69 -12.78
CA ILE A 137 1.82 2.76 -11.73
C ILE A 137 2.94 1.85 -12.24
N PHE A 138 2.73 1.16 -13.36
CA PHE A 138 3.75 0.23 -13.87
C PHE A 138 5.04 0.95 -14.29
N SER A 139 4.93 2.17 -14.85
CA SER A 139 6.12 2.94 -15.21
C SER A 139 6.94 3.32 -13.97
N THR A 140 6.32 3.79 -12.90
CA THR A 140 7.06 4.17 -11.68
C THR A 140 7.57 2.96 -10.90
N GLU A 141 6.88 1.82 -10.92
CA GLU A 141 7.38 0.56 -10.36
C GLU A 141 8.59 0.03 -11.12
N ILE A 142 8.58 0.10 -12.45
CA ILE A 142 9.73 -0.28 -13.28
C ILE A 142 10.91 0.63 -12.97
N ILE A 143 10.70 1.95 -12.91
CA ILE A 143 11.76 2.91 -12.58
C ILE A 143 12.33 2.62 -11.18
N GLY A 144 11.48 2.45 -10.17
CA GLY A 144 11.95 2.13 -8.81
C GLY A 144 12.67 0.78 -8.72
N THR A 145 12.23 -0.21 -9.48
CA THR A 145 12.91 -1.51 -9.58
C THR A 145 14.30 -1.36 -10.22
N LEU A 146 14.42 -0.57 -11.30
CA LEU A 146 15.70 -0.30 -11.96
C LEU A 146 16.65 0.48 -11.06
N ILE A 147 16.16 1.42 -10.25
CA ILE A 147 16.97 2.12 -9.23
C ILE A 147 17.54 1.11 -8.22
N ALA A 148 16.72 0.18 -7.74
CA ALA A 148 17.12 -0.85 -6.77
C ALA A 148 18.13 -1.85 -7.34
N VAL A 149 17.96 -2.30 -8.59
CA VAL A 149 18.88 -3.25 -9.22
C VAL A 149 20.23 -2.61 -9.54
N ASN A 150 20.21 -1.39 -10.09
CA ASN A 150 21.43 -0.70 -10.51
C ASN A 150 22.16 -0.03 -9.33
N GLY A 151 21.57 -0.01 -8.14
CA GLY A 151 22.13 0.66 -6.97
C GLY A 151 22.29 2.17 -7.15
N VAL A 152 21.35 2.81 -7.87
CA VAL A 152 21.41 4.26 -8.08
C VAL A 152 21.03 4.95 -6.77
N TRP A 153 22.04 5.49 -6.07
CA TRP A 153 21.92 6.14 -4.76
C TRP A 153 21.49 5.26 -3.58
N ILE A 154 21.27 3.97 -3.81
CA ILE A 154 20.90 2.96 -2.80
C ILE A 154 21.72 1.69 -3.02
N THR A 155 21.74 0.77 -2.06
CA THR A 155 22.50 -0.49 -2.21
C THR A 155 21.90 -1.37 -3.29
N ALA A 156 22.72 -1.81 -4.24
CA ALA A 156 22.26 -2.65 -5.34
C ALA A 156 21.76 -4.01 -4.83
N ILE A 157 20.62 -4.47 -5.35
CA ILE A 157 20.08 -5.80 -5.09
C ILE A 157 20.02 -6.64 -6.37
N SER A 158 20.15 -7.95 -6.23
CA SER A 158 20.04 -8.86 -7.38
C SER A 158 18.59 -8.98 -7.86
N TRP A 159 18.42 -9.29 -9.15
CA TRP A 159 17.11 -9.58 -9.74
C TRP A 159 16.34 -10.69 -9.02
N GLN A 160 17.04 -11.66 -8.44
CA GLN A 160 16.42 -12.72 -7.66
C GLN A 160 15.60 -12.16 -6.49
N TYR A 161 16.18 -11.24 -5.73
CA TYR A 161 15.49 -10.62 -4.60
C TYR A 161 14.39 -9.66 -5.05
N VAL A 162 14.55 -8.98 -6.19
CA VAL A 162 13.47 -8.20 -6.81
C VAL A 162 12.25 -9.07 -7.05
N PHE A 163 12.42 -10.24 -7.69
CA PHE A 163 11.29 -11.15 -7.94
C PHE A 163 10.65 -11.65 -6.65
N TYR A 164 11.43 -11.91 -5.61
CA TYR A 164 10.89 -12.29 -4.30
C TYR A 164 10.06 -11.17 -3.68
N ILE A 165 10.52 -9.92 -3.75
CA ILE A 165 9.76 -8.77 -3.22
C ILE A 165 8.48 -8.53 -4.02
N TRP A 166 8.54 -8.65 -5.35
CA TRP A 166 7.35 -8.58 -6.20
C TRP A 166 6.33 -9.69 -5.86
N ALA A 167 6.77 -10.93 -5.74
CA ALA A 167 5.92 -12.05 -5.36
C ALA A 167 5.31 -11.84 -3.97
N TYR A 168 6.13 -11.39 -3.00
CA TYR A 168 5.68 -11.05 -1.65
C TYR A 168 4.61 -9.96 -1.66
N ALA A 169 4.84 -8.86 -2.39
CA ALA A 169 3.90 -7.77 -2.50
C ALA A 169 2.59 -8.18 -3.18
N LEU A 170 2.65 -9.02 -4.22
CA LEU A 170 1.47 -9.56 -4.89
C LEU A 170 0.63 -10.45 -3.96
N VAL A 171 1.25 -11.33 -3.18
CA VAL A 171 0.54 -12.14 -2.17
C VAL A 171 -0.18 -11.23 -1.17
N TRP A 172 0.51 -10.22 -0.65
CA TRP A 172 -0.09 -9.25 0.26
C TRP A 172 -1.14 -8.36 -0.39
N PHE A 173 -1.06 -8.09 -1.69
CA PHE A 173 -2.08 -7.36 -2.42
C PHE A 173 -3.42 -8.12 -2.41
N PHE A 174 -3.42 -9.41 -2.77
CA PHE A 174 -4.63 -10.23 -2.70
C PHE A 174 -5.15 -10.37 -1.26
N PHE A 175 -4.25 -10.54 -0.28
CA PHE A 175 -4.62 -10.59 1.12
C PHE A 175 -5.30 -9.29 1.58
N ASN A 176 -4.74 -8.13 1.25
CA ASN A 176 -5.31 -6.83 1.58
C ASN A 176 -6.67 -6.61 0.91
N ASP A 177 -6.85 -7.06 -0.33
CA ASP A 177 -8.16 -6.99 -0.99
C ASP A 177 -9.20 -7.85 -0.27
N ALA A 178 -8.83 -9.06 0.16
CA ALA A 178 -9.70 -9.94 0.95
C ALA A 178 -10.04 -9.33 2.32
N VAL A 179 -9.06 -8.77 3.03
CA VAL A 179 -9.25 -8.07 4.32
C VAL A 179 -10.23 -6.91 4.15
N LYS A 180 -10.02 -6.06 3.14
CA LYS A 180 -10.92 -4.94 2.83
C LYS A 180 -12.35 -5.42 2.64
N ILE A 181 -12.57 -6.48 1.85
CA ILE A 181 -13.90 -7.03 1.59
C ILE A 181 -14.54 -7.58 2.86
N GLY A 182 -13.77 -8.26 3.70
CA GLY A 182 -14.24 -8.71 5.02
C GLY A 182 -14.71 -7.56 5.89
N VAL A 183 -13.94 -6.46 5.94
CA VAL A 183 -14.28 -5.26 6.71
C VAL A 183 -15.57 -4.62 6.19
N TYR A 184 -15.71 -4.43 4.87
CA TYR A 184 -16.94 -3.85 4.31
C TYR A 184 -18.17 -4.69 4.62
N LYS A 185 -18.09 -6.03 4.49
CA LYS A 185 -19.20 -6.93 4.87
C LYS A 185 -19.59 -6.80 6.33
N LEU A 186 -18.62 -6.71 7.24
CA LEU A 186 -18.88 -6.53 8.68
C LEU A 186 -19.54 -5.19 8.98
N LEU A 187 -19.11 -4.12 8.30
CA LEU A 187 -19.67 -2.79 8.49
C LEU A 187 -21.10 -2.67 7.93
N ASP A 188 -21.39 -3.28 6.79
CA ASP A 188 -22.73 -3.28 6.21
C ASP A 188 -23.72 -4.10 7.06
N ASN A 189 -23.30 -5.26 7.58
CA ASN A 189 -24.11 -6.02 8.54
C ASN A 189 -24.46 -5.20 9.79
N ARG A 190 -23.52 -4.38 10.30
CA ARG A 190 -23.77 -3.49 11.45
C ARG A 190 -24.76 -2.37 11.13
N LYS A 191 -24.74 -1.83 9.90
CA LYS A 191 -25.75 -0.83 9.45
C LYS A 191 -27.15 -1.44 9.41
N LEU A 192 -27.27 -2.67 8.92
CA LEU A 192 -28.55 -3.40 8.85
C LEU A 192 -29.12 -3.67 10.25
N VAL A 193 -28.30 -4.11 11.20
CA VAL A 193 -28.73 -4.35 12.59
C VAL A 193 -29.13 -3.06 13.29
N TYR A 194 -28.38 -1.96 13.11
CA TYR A 194 -28.70 -0.68 13.73
C TYR A 194 -30.06 -0.12 13.26
N ASN A 195 -30.34 -0.17 11.96
CA ASN A 195 -31.63 0.26 11.42
C ASN A 195 -32.80 -0.63 11.90
N LYS A 196 -32.57 -1.92 12.15
CA LYS A 196 -33.59 -2.84 12.64
C LYS A 196 -33.96 -2.62 14.12
N ASN A 197 -33.07 -2.01 14.90
CA ASN A 197 -33.30 -1.68 16.31
C ASN A 197 -33.93 -0.29 16.53
N LEU A 198 -34.12 0.50 15.46
CA LEU A 198 -34.72 1.82 15.48
C LEU A 198 -36.17 1.85 14.94
N ILE A 199 -36.69 0.70 14.53
CA ILE A 199 -38.06 0.47 14.05
C ILE A 199 -38.74 -0.47 15.06
#